data_AF-A0A8S3CG29-F1
#
_entry.id   AF-A0A8S3CG29-F1
#
_cell.length_a   1.000
_cell.length_b   1.000
_cell.length_c   1.000
_cell.angle_alpha   90.00
_cell.angle_beta   90.00
_cell.angle_gamma   90.00
#
_symmetry.space_group_name_H-M   'P 1'
#
loop_
_entity.id
_entity.type
_entity.pdbx_description
1 polymer ?
#
loop_
_entity_poly.entity_id
_entity_poly.type
_entity_poly.pdbx_seq_one_letter_code
_entity_poly.pdbx_strand_id
1 'polypeptide(L)'
;MSFTNSIEVNCNNCVGELRHIWTSIGFDEINWSYTERGKYLLKTLKVRNEYLDTVMEKPYYVRNHNIFTSGNMLSYPAGGSTNIYMENEDGRAYYSFEIIDKIYDNYVEHGFIPIIELDFMPLDLVPDSKDLSSDWAMGRDVGHESYEQNKWKLPPKDYKKWQQLIEIFANHLYGRYGEQVQNWYFEVWNEPNLTNYWLGSV
;
A
#
# COMPACT_ATOMS: atom_id res chain seq x y z
N MET A 1 -12.62 44.91 -9.64
CA MET A 1 -13.30 45.25 -8.38
C MET A 1 -12.59 44.46 -7.28
N SER A 2 -12.10 45.14 -6.24
CA SER A 2 -11.53 44.50 -5.05
C SER A 2 -12.62 44.46 -3.99
N PHE A 3 -12.95 43.27 -3.49
CA PHE A 3 -13.81 43.11 -2.33
C PHE A 3 -12.92 42.87 -1.12
N THR A 4 -13.07 43.69 -0.09
CA THR A 4 -12.40 43.48 1.19
C THR A 4 -13.33 42.62 2.06
N ASN A 5 -12.92 41.39 2.33
CA ASN A 5 -13.61 40.52 3.30
C ASN A 5 -12.90 40.65 4.66
N SER A 6 -13.67 40.81 5.74
CA SER A 6 -13.17 40.77 7.12
C SER A 6 -13.57 39.46 7.80
N ILE A 7 -12.62 38.80 8.46
CA ILE A 7 -12.86 37.60 9.28
C ILE A 7 -12.70 37.98 10.76
N GLU A 8 -13.70 37.67 11.57
CA GLU A 8 -13.67 37.85 13.04
C GLU A 8 -13.71 36.47 13.72
N VAL A 9 -12.80 36.24 14.68
CA VAL A 9 -12.70 34.99 15.44
C VAL A 9 -12.86 35.30 16.93
N ASN A 10 -13.91 34.75 17.56
CA ASN A 10 -14.16 34.91 19.00
C ASN A 10 -13.64 33.70 19.78
N CYS A 11 -12.45 33.83 20.38
CA CYS A 11 -11.80 32.77 21.15
C CYS A 11 -12.53 32.38 22.46
N ASN A 12 -13.52 33.15 22.91
CA ASN A 12 -14.32 32.82 24.10
C ASN A 12 -15.54 31.94 23.77
N ASN A 13 -15.82 31.69 22.49
CA ASN A 13 -16.95 30.86 22.06
C ASN A 13 -16.46 29.50 21.52
N CYS A 14 -16.33 28.51 22.40
CA CYS A 14 -15.98 27.15 21.99
C CYS A 14 -17.20 26.41 21.42
N VAL A 15 -17.10 25.95 20.17
CA VAL A 15 -18.20 25.25 19.46
C VAL A 15 -18.01 23.73 19.36
N GLY A 16 -16.95 23.19 19.97
CA GLY A 16 -16.65 21.75 19.99
C GLY A 16 -15.19 21.43 19.64
N GLU A 17 -14.87 20.15 19.61
CA GLU A 17 -13.55 19.65 19.20
C GLU A 17 -13.44 19.67 17.68
N LEU A 18 -12.38 20.30 17.16
CA LEU A 18 -11.97 20.10 15.78
C LEU A 18 -11.28 18.73 15.69
N ARG A 19 -11.95 17.73 15.13
CA ARG A 19 -11.34 16.42 14.90
C ARG A 19 -10.34 16.50 13.74
N HIS A 20 -9.13 16.00 13.96
CA HIS A 20 -8.07 15.98 12.95
C HIS A 20 -8.28 14.78 12.02
N ILE A 21 -9.05 14.97 10.95
CA ILE A 21 -9.39 13.92 9.98
C ILE A 21 -8.41 13.84 8.79
N TRP A 22 -7.35 14.64 8.81
CA TRP A 22 -6.36 14.78 7.74
C TRP A 22 -5.04 14.06 8.02
N THR A 23 -4.98 13.24 9.08
CA THR A 23 -3.74 12.57 9.54
C THR A 23 -3.43 11.32 8.71
N SER A 24 -3.49 11.41 7.38
CA SER A 24 -3.20 10.30 6.46
C SER A 24 -2.45 10.82 5.24
N ILE A 25 -1.45 10.08 4.80
CA ILE A 25 -0.67 10.34 3.59
C ILE A 25 -0.61 9.08 2.73
N GLY A 26 -0.37 9.26 1.43
CA GLY A 26 -0.15 8.14 0.51
C GLY A 26 0.84 8.50 -0.58
N PHE A 27 1.46 7.48 -1.13
CA PHE A 27 2.35 7.56 -2.29
C PHE A 27 2.45 6.19 -2.96
N ASP A 28 2.83 6.15 -4.23
CA ASP A 28 2.69 4.94 -5.03
C ASP A 28 3.89 3.99 -4.87
N GLU A 29 5.08 4.54 -4.62
CA GLU A 29 6.34 3.81 -4.61
C GLU A 29 6.62 3.12 -3.26
N ILE A 30 5.91 2.03 -2.99
CA ILE A 30 5.97 1.30 -1.71
C ILE A 30 7.40 0.93 -1.27
N ASN A 31 8.29 0.55 -2.20
CA ASN A 31 9.67 0.16 -1.87
C ASN A 31 10.55 1.36 -1.48
N TRP A 32 10.21 2.59 -1.87
CA TRP A 32 10.96 3.77 -1.43
C TRP A 32 10.83 4.00 0.07
N SER A 33 9.79 3.45 0.70
CA SER A 33 9.52 3.55 2.13
C SER A 33 10.70 3.15 3.00
N TYR A 34 11.43 2.09 2.68
CA TYR A 34 12.54 1.60 3.50
C TYR A 34 13.93 2.07 3.03
N THR A 35 13.99 2.83 1.94
CA THR A 35 15.26 3.40 1.46
C THR A 35 15.74 4.50 2.42
N GLU A 36 17.02 4.86 2.35
CA GLU A 36 17.56 5.96 3.15
C GLU A 36 16.81 7.28 2.91
N ARG A 37 16.33 7.50 1.68
CA ARG A 37 15.51 8.68 1.35
C ARG A 37 14.12 8.60 1.98
N GLY A 38 13.48 7.42 1.97
CA GLY A 38 12.19 7.19 2.64
C GLY A 38 12.29 7.40 4.15
N LYS A 39 13.29 6.79 4.79
CA LYS A 39 13.61 7.01 6.21
C LYS A 39 13.81 8.50 6.53
N TYR A 40 14.59 9.20 5.72
CA TYR A 40 14.81 10.64 5.89
C TYR A 40 13.51 11.45 5.77
N LEU A 41 12.65 11.12 4.80
CA LEU A 41 11.34 11.76 4.64
C LEU A 41 10.46 11.55 5.88
N LEU A 42 10.28 10.29 6.30
CA LEU A 42 9.46 9.96 7.47
C LEU A 42 9.98 10.63 8.74
N LYS A 43 11.31 10.68 8.92
CA LYS A 43 11.93 11.42 10.02
C LYS A 43 11.64 12.91 9.93
N THR A 44 11.72 13.51 8.73
CA THR A 44 11.47 14.94 8.50
C THR A 44 10.03 15.32 8.86
N LEU A 45 9.06 14.46 8.57
CA LEU A 45 7.66 14.69 8.95
C LEU A 45 7.46 14.73 10.47
N LYS A 46 8.37 14.13 11.26
CA LYS A 46 8.36 14.24 12.72
C LYS A 46 9.09 15.48 13.25
N VAL A 47 9.89 16.17 12.43
CA VAL A 47 10.80 17.22 12.91
C VAL A 47 10.01 18.42 13.42
N ARG A 48 10.35 18.82 14.64
CA ARG A 48 10.04 20.10 15.26
C ARG A 48 11.01 21.16 14.76
N ASN A 49 10.51 22.33 14.36
CA ASN A 49 11.34 23.52 14.13
C ASN A 49 10.75 24.75 14.85
N GLU A 50 11.45 25.88 14.79
CA GLU A 50 11.08 27.11 15.50
C GLU A 50 9.74 27.73 15.08
N TYR A 51 9.19 27.33 13.91
CA TYR A 51 7.90 27.80 13.38
C TYR A 51 6.79 26.74 13.45
N LEU A 52 7.14 25.46 13.65
CA LEU A 52 6.22 24.33 13.66
C LEU A 52 6.68 23.27 14.67
N ASP A 53 5.86 23.03 15.69
CA ASP A 53 6.18 22.06 16.75
C ASP A 53 6.38 20.63 16.23
N THR A 54 5.65 20.24 15.19
CA THR A 54 5.90 19.06 14.35
C THR A 54 4.96 19.16 13.15
N VAL A 55 5.33 18.62 11.99
CA VAL A 55 4.39 18.48 10.85
C VAL A 55 3.33 17.43 11.16
N MET A 56 3.63 16.47 12.04
CA MET A 56 2.73 15.42 12.47
C MET A 56 2.31 15.61 13.92
N GLU A 57 1.19 16.27 14.14
CA GLU A 57 0.66 16.52 15.49
C GLU A 57 0.17 15.26 16.23
N LYS A 58 -0.02 14.16 15.49
CA LYS A 58 -0.46 12.83 15.96
C LYS A 58 0.17 11.74 15.05
N PRO A 59 0.08 10.44 15.38
CA PRO A 59 0.43 9.38 14.43
C PRO A 59 -0.33 9.55 13.11
N TYR A 60 0.38 9.52 11.98
CA TYR A 60 -0.23 9.58 10.66
C TYR A 60 -0.36 8.18 10.08
N TYR A 61 -1.44 7.98 9.34
CA TYR A 61 -1.64 6.79 8.55
C TYR A 61 -0.89 6.89 7.22
N VAL A 62 -0.32 5.79 6.75
CA VAL A 62 0.39 5.72 5.46
C VAL A 62 -0.24 4.63 4.59
N ARG A 63 -0.69 5.02 3.40
CA ARG A 63 -1.28 4.12 2.39
C ARG A 63 -0.33 3.99 1.21
N ASN A 64 -0.13 2.76 0.73
CA ASN A 64 0.59 2.47 -0.49
C ASN A 64 -0.08 1.34 -1.25
N HIS A 65 0.09 1.37 -2.57
CA HIS A 65 -0.23 0.29 -3.49
C HIS A 65 0.84 -0.81 -3.47
N ASN A 66 0.55 -1.92 -4.13
CA ASN A 66 1.46 -2.99 -4.53
C ASN A 66 1.96 -3.91 -3.41
N ILE A 67 1.14 -4.18 -2.39
CA ILE A 67 1.60 -5.05 -1.29
C ILE A 67 1.86 -6.50 -1.70
N PHE A 68 1.17 -7.01 -2.70
CA PHE A 68 1.21 -8.39 -3.20
C PHE A 68 1.74 -8.49 -4.64
N THR A 69 2.01 -7.34 -5.27
CA THR A 69 2.55 -7.28 -6.63
C THR A 69 3.90 -8.00 -6.71
N SER A 70 4.03 -8.85 -7.72
CA SER A 70 5.26 -9.56 -8.06
C SER A 70 6.20 -8.65 -8.87
N GLY A 71 7.50 -8.93 -8.84
CA GLY A 71 8.49 -8.17 -9.61
C GLY A 71 9.90 -8.26 -9.05
N ASN A 72 10.66 -7.18 -9.23
CA ASN A 72 12.08 -7.09 -8.87
C ASN A 72 12.33 -6.55 -7.45
N MET A 73 11.28 -6.39 -6.64
CA MET A 73 11.33 -5.87 -5.27
C MET A 73 11.84 -4.42 -5.17
N LEU A 74 11.71 -3.64 -6.24
CA LEU A 74 12.07 -2.23 -6.30
C LEU A 74 10.88 -1.39 -6.77
N SER A 75 10.88 -0.13 -6.35
CA SER A 75 9.93 0.86 -6.85
C SER A 75 10.45 1.57 -8.08
N TYR A 76 9.50 1.92 -8.93
CA TYR A 76 9.62 2.81 -10.09
C TYR A 76 8.46 3.81 -10.02
N PRO A 77 8.47 4.91 -10.80
CA PRO A 77 7.39 5.90 -10.72
C PRO A 77 6.00 5.25 -10.85
N ALA A 78 5.14 5.50 -9.87
CA ALA A 78 3.80 4.90 -9.75
C ALA A 78 3.74 3.38 -9.54
N GLY A 79 4.79 2.73 -9.01
CA GLY A 79 4.76 1.28 -8.79
C GLY A 79 5.82 0.71 -7.85
N GLY A 80 5.66 -0.57 -7.55
CA GLY A 80 6.55 -1.35 -6.70
C GLY A 80 6.18 -2.82 -6.65
N SER A 81 6.95 -3.61 -5.91
CA SER A 81 6.69 -5.04 -5.73
C SER A 81 7.31 -5.56 -4.43
N THR A 82 6.71 -6.59 -3.84
CA THR A 82 7.15 -7.17 -2.57
C THR A 82 7.45 -8.66 -2.66
N ASN A 83 6.85 -9.34 -3.65
CA ASN A 83 6.89 -10.79 -3.82
C ASN A 83 6.41 -11.57 -2.59
N ILE A 84 5.36 -11.08 -1.90
CA ILE A 84 4.80 -11.81 -0.73
C ILE A 84 4.33 -13.22 -1.12
N TYR A 85 3.82 -13.42 -2.34
CA TYR A 85 3.30 -14.70 -2.81
C TYR A 85 4.00 -15.17 -4.07
N MET A 86 4.45 -16.43 -4.07
CA MET A 86 5.00 -17.13 -5.24
C MET A 86 4.56 -18.60 -5.23
N GLU A 87 4.58 -19.28 -6.38
CA GLU A 87 4.38 -20.72 -6.51
C GLU A 87 5.62 -21.42 -7.10
N ASN A 88 5.94 -22.63 -6.64
CA ASN A 88 6.91 -23.48 -7.37
C ASN A 88 6.25 -24.19 -8.57
N GLU A 89 7.06 -24.99 -9.28
CA GLU A 89 6.60 -25.80 -10.43
C GLU A 89 5.46 -26.79 -10.09
N ASP A 90 5.34 -27.22 -8.83
CA ASP A 90 4.26 -28.10 -8.35
C ASP A 90 2.98 -27.31 -7.95
N GLY A 91 2.99 -25.98 -8.08
CA GLY A 91 1.88 -25.11 -7.68
C GLY A 91 1.75 -24.93 -6.16
N ARG A 92 2.79 -25.26 -5.39
CA ARG A 92 2.84 -25.01 -3.93
C ARG A 92 3.22 -23.57 -3.67
N ALA A 93 2.48 -22.90 -2.80
CA ALA A 93 2.72 -21.50 -2.44
C ALA A 93 3.92 -21.35 -1.48
N TYR A 94 4.69 -20.29 -1.70
CA TYR A 94 5.78 -19.80 -0.86
C TYR A 94 5.53 -18.35 -0.52
N TYR A 95 5.86 -17.97 0.71
CA TYR A 95 5.61 -16.63 1.23
C TYR A 95 6.91 -15.96 1.68
N SER A 96 7.14 -14.73 1.24
CA SER A 96 8.32 -13.94 1.63
C SER A 96 7.90 -12.60 2.21
N PHE A 97 8.25 -12.33 3.46
CA PHE A 97 7.93 -11.08 4.14
C PHE A 97 9.11 -10.10 4.18
N GLU A 98 10.21 -10.39 3.48
CA GLU A 98 11.46 -9.62 3.57
C GLU A 98 11.25 -8.12 3.27
N ILE A 99 10.52 -7.82 2.20
CA ILE A 99 10.32 -6.43 1.76
C ILE A 99 9.29 -5.73 2.64
N ILE A 100 8.17 -6.40 2.94
CA ILE A 100 7.10 -5.78 3.73
C ILE A 100 7.54 -5.51 5.17
N ASP A 101 8.37 -6.38 5.75
CA ASP A 101 8.97 -6.15 7.06
C ASP A 101 9.84 -4.90 7.05
N LYS A 102 10.70 -4.70 6.04
CA LYS A 102 11.51 -3.47 5.93
C LYS A 102 10.64 -2.20 5.85
N ILE A 103 9.50 -2.27 5.15
CA ILE A 103 8.58 -1.15 4.98
C ILE A 103 7.88 -0.82 6.31
N TYR A 104 7.22 -1.82 6.91
CA TYR A 104 6.40 -1.60 8.11
C TYR A 104 7.22 -1.46 9.38
N ASP A 105 8.41 -2.05 9.47
CA ASP A 105 9.36 -1.73 10.54
C ASP A 105 9.69 -0.23 10.52
N ASN A 106 9.96 0.32 9.34
CA ASN A 106 10.27 1.74 9.22
C ASN A 106 9.07 2.62 9.61
N TYR A 107 7.85 2.23 9.25
CA TYR A 107 6.65 2.96 9.65
C TYR A 107 6.45 2.94 11.16
N VAL A 108 6.45 1.74 11.75
CA VAL A 108 6.23 1.54 13.19
C VAL A 108 7.33 2.22 14.01
N GLU A 109 8.60 2.10 13.63
CA GLU A 109 9.73 2.77 14.30
C GLU A 109 9.55 4.29 14.32
N HIS A 110 8.98 4.86 13.26
CA HIS A 110 8.73 6.28 13.16
C HIS A 110 7.32 6.69 13.66
N GLY A 111 6.50 5.76 14.16
CA GLY A 111 5.18 6.06 14.72
C GLY A 111 4.11 6.34 13.67
N PHE A 112 4.30 5.85 12.45
CA PHE A 112 3.28 5.81 11.41
C PHE A 112 2.46 4.52 11.51
N ILE A 113 1.23 4.58 11.03
CA ILE A 113 0.28 3.45 11.08
C ILE A 113 -0.06 3.05 9.64
N PRO A 114 0.14 1.79 9.22
CA PRO A 114 -0.24 1.34 7.88
C PRO A 114 -1.76 1.40 7.64
N ILE A 115 -2.15 1.94 6.49
CA ILE A 115 -3.38 1.57 5.78
C ILE A 115 -2.93 0.57 4.72
N ILE A 116 -3.23 -0.68 4.97
CA ILE A 116 -2.82 -1.81 4.13
C ILE A 116 -3.84 -1.96 3.02
N GLU A 117 -3.46 -1.58 1.81
CA GLU A 117 -4.20 -1.94 0.62
C GLU A 117 -3.87 -3.39 0.25
N LEU A 118 -4.87 -4.26 0.13
CA LEU A 118 -4.71 -5.67 -0.21
C LEU A 118 -4.70 -5.84 -1.74
N ASP A 119 -3.60 -5.42 -2.37
CA ASP A 119 -3.43 -5.25 -3.82
C ASP A 119 -1.99 -5.57 -4.29
N PHE A 120 -1.65 -5.60 -5.57
CA PHE A 120 -2.50 -6.10 -6.64
C PHE A 120 -2.27 -7.62 -6.77
N MET A 121 -2.73 -8.25 -7.85
CA MET A 121 -2.67 -9.71 -7.96
C MET A 121 -1.21 -10.21 -8.11
N PRO A 122 -0.73 -11.13 -7.24
CA PRO A 122 0.55 -11.82 -7.45
C PRO A 122 0.57 -12.56 -8.77
N LEU A 123 1.70 -12.53 -9.49
CA LEU A 123 1.82 -13.12 -10.82
C LEU A 123 1.45 -14.60 -10.84
N ASP A 124 1.92 -15.37 -9.87
CA ASP A 124 1.66 -16.81 -9.79
C ASP A 124 0.20 -17.13 -9.44
N LEU A 125 -0.59 -16.17 -8.98
CA LEU A 125 -2.01 -16.34 -8.70
C LEU A 125 -2.92 -15.82 -9.83
N VAL A 126 -2.34 -15.28 -10.90
CA VAL A 126 -3.08 -14.85 -12.10
C VAL A 126 -3.64 -16.06 -12.87
N PRO A 127 -4.87 -16.00 -13.43
CA PRO A 127 -5.43 -17.06 -14.28
C PRO A 127 -4.55 -17.41 -15.48
N ASP A 128 -4.46 -18.70 -15.81
CA ASP A 128 -3.73 -19.18 -16.99
C ASP A 128 -4.32 -18.59 -18.28
N SER A 129 -3.43 -18.18 -19.20
CA SER A 129 -3.76 -17.34 -20.35
C SER A 129 -4.50 -18.04 -21.52
N LYS A 130 -5.41 -18.98 -21.24
CA LYS A 130 -6.29 -19.54 -22.28
C LYS A 130 -7.59 -18.74 -22.46
N ASP A 131 -8.05 -18.07 -21.40
CA ASP A 131 -9.26 -17.26 -21.40
C ASP A 131 -8.99 -15.75 -21.54
N LEU A 132 -7.71 -15.36 -21.63
CA LEU A 132 -7.32 -13.98 -21.91
C LEU A 132 -7.33 -13.81 -23.43
N SER A 133 -8.26 -13.00 -23.94
CA SER A 133 -8.36 -12.67 -25.38
C SER A 133 -6.98 -12.40 -25.98
N SER A 134 -6.73 -12.99 -27.15
CA SER A 134 -5.45 -13.12 -27.88
C SER A 134 -4.62 -11.86 -28.12
N ASP A 135 -5.09 -10.69 -27.72
CA ASP A 135 -4.41 -9.41 -27.99
C ASP A 135 -3.30 -9.07 -26.98
N TRP A 136 -3.12 -9.87 -25.92
CA TRP A 136 -2.30 -9.48 -24.75
C TRP A 136 -1.14 -10.42 -24.39
N ALA A 137 -0.98 -11.54 -25.08
CA ALA A 137 -0.09 -12.61 -24.63
C ALA A 137 1.22 -12.68 -25.43
N MET A 138 2.30 -12.04 -24.96
CA MET A 138 3.66 -12.47 -25.28
C MET A 138 4.69 -12.18 -24.17
N GLY A 139 5.45 -13.23 -23.82
CA GLY A 139 6.87 -13.13 -23.46
C GLY A 139 7.22 -13.20 -21.99
N ARG A 140 7.90 -14.29 -21.59
CA ARG A 140 8.60 -14.41 -20.30
C ARG A 140 9.96 -13.71 -20.40
N ASP A 141 10.03 -12.56 -19.74
CA ASP A 141 11.23 -11.90 -19.18
C ASP A 141 10.72 -11.16 -17.92
N VAL A 142 11.19 -11.53 -16.72
CA VAL A 142 10.76 -10.89 -15.45
C VAL A 142 11.72 -9.77 -15.04
N GLY A 143 12.01 -8.88 -16.00
CA GLY A 143 12.72 -7.62 -15.77
C GLY A 143 11.90 -6.66 -14.91
N HIS A 144 11.71 -5.41 -15.35
CA HIS A 144 10.57 -4.64 -14.85
C HIS A 144 9.34 -5.51 -15.11
N GLU A 145 8.69 -6.08 -14.08
CA GLU A 145 7.33 -6.59 -14.25
C GLU A 145 6.54 -5.38 -14.69
N SER A 146 6.38 -5.26 -15.99
CA SER A 146 5.80 -4.08 -16.56
C SER A 146 4.34 -4.17 -16.14
N TYR A 147 3.95 -3.21 -15.31
CA TYR A 147 2.61 -2.66 -15.22
C TYR A 147 1.81 -2.80 -16.55
N GLU A 148 2.51 -2.75 -17.70
CA GLU A 148 2.05 -2.95 -19.07
C GLU A 148 1.42 -4.31 -19.41
N GLN A 149 1.66 -5.41 -18.67
CA GLN A 149 0.93 -6.67 -18.95
C GLN A 149 -0.49 -6.68 -18.35
N ASN A 150 -0.88 -5.68 -17.54
CA ASN A 150 -2.20 -5.50 -16.91
C ASN A 150 -2.72 -6.69 -16.08
N LYS A 151 -1.93 -7.76 -15.89
CA LYS A 151 -2.32 -8.99 -15.20
C LYS A 151 -2.62 -8.80 -13.72
N TRP A 152 -1.95 -7.83 -13.10
CA TRP A 152 -2.15 -7.46 -11.71
C TRP A 152 -3.59 -6.99 -11.41
N LYS A 153 -4.38 -6.63 -12.44
CA LYS A 153 -5.79 -6.22 -12.33
C LYS A 153 -6.78 -7.38 -12.31
N LEU A 154 -6.31 -8.60 -12.57
CA LEU A 154 -7.17 -9.78 -12.73
C LEU A 154 -7.59 -10.35 -11.37
N PRO A 155 -8.77 -10.99 -11.28
CA PRO A 155 -9.12 -11.78 -10.11
C PRO A 155 -8.19 -13.00 -9.97
N PRO A 156 -8.07 -13.59 -8.76
CA PRO A 156 -7.20 -14.73 -8.55
C PRO A 156 -7.73 -15.97 -9.29
N LYS A 157 -6.81 -16.79 -9.82
CA LYS A 157 -7.12 -18.10 -10.41
C LYS A 157 -7.70 -19.08 -9.40
N ASP A 158 -7.38 -18.88 -8.12
CA ASP A 158 -7.85 -19.68 -7.00
C ASP A 158 -8.13 -18.79 -5.77
N TYR A 159 -9.42 -18.58 -5.48
CA TYR A 159 -9.86 -17.79 -4.34
C TYR A 159 -9.51 -18.41 -2.98
N LYS A 160 -9.30 -19.73 -2.90
CA LYS A 160 -8.82 -20.36 -1.65
C LYS A 160 -7.37 -20.01 -1.39
N LYS A 161 -6.53 -19.98 -2.42
CA LYS A 161 -5.14 -19.53 -2.30
C LYS A 161 -5.05 -18.03 -2.00
N TRP A 162 -5.93 -17.21 -2.59
CA TRP A 162 -6.07 -15.79 -2.20
C TRP A 162 -6.45 -15.65 -0.72
N GLN A 163 -7.50 -16.35 -0.25
CA GLN A 163 -7.88 -16.34 1.16
C GLN A 163 -6.72 -16.76 2.07
N GLN A 164 -6.00 -17.83 1.69
CA GLN A 164 -4.85 -18.31 2.45
C GLN A 164 -3.70 -17.29 2.49
N LEU A 165 -3.44 -16.57 1.39
CA LEU A 165 -2.48 -15.47 1.38
C LEU A 165 -2.87 -14.39 2.39
N ILE A 166 -4.13 -13.94 2.40
CA ILE A 166 -4.60 -12.93 3.36
C ILE A 166 -4.46 -13.42 4.80
N GLU A 167 -4.84 -14.68 5.07
CA GLU A 167 -4.74 -15.27 6.41
C GLU A 167 -3.29 -15.36 6.89
N ILE A 168 -2.38 -15.90 6.07
CA ILE A 168 -0.96 -16.03 6.41
C ILE A 168 -0.35 -14.65 6.61
N PHE A 169 -0.67 -13.68 5.74
CA PHE A 169 -0.17 -12.33 5.85
C PHE A 169 -0.64 -11.62 7.12
N ALA A 170 -1.94 -11.68 7.45
CA ALA A 170 -2.47 -11.10 8.68
C ALA A 170 -1.85 -11.73 9.93
N ASN A 171 -1.68 -13.06 9.95
CA ASN A 171 -1.01 -13.77 11.03
C ASN A 171 0.47 -13.37 11.17
N HIS A 172 1.18 -13.20 10.05
CA HIS A 172 2.56 -12.70 10.05
C HIS A 172 2.65 -11.30 10.66
N LEU A 173 1.79 -10.37 10.24
CA LEU A 173 1.74 -9.02 10.80
C LEU A 173 1.47 -9.04 12.30
N TYR A 174 0.47 -9.79 12.75
CA TYR A 174 0.16 -9.91 14.18
C TYR A 174 1.30 -10.57 14.95
N GLY A 175 1.95 -11.58 14.38
CA GLY A 175 3.12 -12.23 14.97
C GLY A 175 4.31 -11.30 15.12
N ARG A 176 4.52 -10.38 14.16
CA ARG A 176 5.65 -9.43 14.16
C ARG A 176 5.39 -8.18 14.99
N TYR A 177 4.20 -7.60 14.88
CA TYR A 177 3.87 -6.29 15.45
C TYR A 177 2.93 -6.36 16.67
N GLY A 178 2.30 -7.51 16.94
CA GLY A 178 1.43 -7.72 18.09
C GLY A 178 0.10 -6.97 18.00
N GLU A 179 -0.47 -6.63 19.16
CA GLU A 179 -1.81 -6.03 19.28
C GLU A 179 -1.97 -4.71 18.52
N GLN A 180 -0.88 -3.98 18.21
CA GLN A 180 -0.96 -2.72 17.50
C GLN A 180 -1.60 -2.85 16.10
N VAL A 181 -1.53 -4.04 15.48
CA VAL A 181 -2.15 -4.34 14.18
C VAL A 181 -3.67 -4.17 14.22
N GLN A 182 -4.31 -4.29 15.40
CA GLN A 182 -5.74 -4.03 15.55
C GLN A 182 -6.13 -2.56 15.30
N ASN A 183 -5.16 -1.65 15.36
CA ASN A 183 -5.36 -0.23 15.04
C ASN A 183 -4.97 0.11 13.60
N TRP A 184 -4.54 -0.87 12.81
CA TRP A 184 -4.23 -0.68 11.39
C TRP A 184 -5.51 -0.83 10.56
N TYR A 185 -5.51 -0.27 9.36
CA TYR A 185 -6.62 -0.43 8.43
C TYR A 185 -6.24 -1.43 7.33
N PHE A 186 -7.23 -2.21 6.89
CA PHE A 186 -7.12 -3.11 5.76
C PHE A 186 -8.15 -2.70 4.72
N GLU A 187 -7.69 -2.15 3.60
CA GLU A 187 -8.48 -1.74 2.45
C GLU A 187 -8.43 -2.86 1.40
N VAL A 188 -9.58 -3.26 0.88
CA VAL A 188 -9.65 -4.33 -0.12
C VAL A 188 -9.59 -3.70 -1.50
N TRP A 189 -8.44 -3.84 -2.16
CA TRP A 189 -8.17 -3.37 -3.53
C TRP A 189 -8.17 -1.83 -3.70
N ASN A 190 -7.84 -1.37 -4.91
CA ASN A 190 -7.96 0.04 -5.32
C ASN A 190 -8.92 0.20 -6.50
N GLU A 191 -9.85 1.15 -6.36
CA GLU A 191 -10.74 1.62 -7.44
C GLU A 191 -11.32 0.49 -8.34
N PRO A 192 -11.93 -0.57 -7.77
CA PRO A 192 -12.38 -1.72 -8.56
C PRO A 192 -13.52 -1.40 -9.54
N ASN A 193 -14.12 -0.21 -9.42
CA ASN A 193 -15.08 0.33 -10.38
C ASN A 193 -14.43 0.85 -11.68
N LEU A 194 -13.11 0.97 -11.74
CA LEU A 194 -12.37 1.39 -12.94
C LEU A 194 -11.69 0.18 -13.59
N THR A 195 -11.92 -0.01 -14.89
CA THR A 195 -11.26 -1.06 -15.68
C THR A 195 -9.73 -0.92 -15.72
N ASN A 196 -9.23 0.27 -15.35
CA ASN A 196 -7.80 0.52 -15.21
C ASN A 196 -7.18 -0.14 -13.97
N TYR A 197 -7.97 -0.55 -12.99
CA TYR A 197 -7.49 -1.17 -11.75
C TYR A 197 -8.11 -2.55 -11.46
N TRP A 198 -9.21 -2.89 -12.12
CA TRP A 198 -9.86 -4.19 -11.93
C TRP A 198 -10.54 -4.68 -13.20
N LEU A 199 -10.31 -5.95 -13.53
CA LEU A 199 -10.91 -6.61 -14.69
C LEU A 199 -11.90 -7.72 -14.29
N GLY A 200 -12.17 -7.87 -12.99
CA GLY A 200 -13.20 -8.78 -12.48
C GLY A 200 -14.58 -8.13 -12.42
N SER A 201 -15.49 -8.79 -11.71
CA SER A 201 -16.77 -8.20 -11.30
C SER A 201 -16.69 -7.71 -9.86
N VAL A 202 -17.57 -6.76 -9.50
CA VAL A 202 -17.77 -6.24 -8.14
C VAL A 202 -19.15 -6.66 -7.66
#